data_AF-A0A3N5NMF3-F1
#
_entry.id   AF-A0A3N5NMF3-F1
#
_cell.length_a   1.000
_cell.length_b   1.000
_cell.length_c   1.000
_cell.angle_alpha   90.00
_cell.angle_beta   90.00
_cell.angle_gamma   90.00
#
_symmetry.space_group_name_H-M   'P 1'
#
loop_
_entity.id
_entity.type
_entity.pdbx_description
1 polymer ?
#
loop_
_entity_poly.entity_id
_entity_poly.type
_entity_poly.pdbx_seq_one_letter_code
_entity_poly.pdbx_strand_id
1 'polypeptide(L)'
;MNAKQERQKDVWVKWDWLWKAIFYAAVIVSTWLMLLDDDRKAPIWVVLLLTGILLLWHWGGLKLAYRKSDVLDNHAIFRFIVIIGVIVLWFALVNMSPAYYFTLFGLFGQVFLHLPLRHGVIAVLILTGSII
;
A
#
# COMPACT_ATOMS: atom_id res chain seq x y z
N MET A 1 29.03 8.83 -7.84
CA MET A 1 27.63 8.82 -7.37
C MET A 1 27.15 10.27 -7.32
N ASN A 2 25.98 10.57 -7.89
CA ASN A 2 25.59 11.93 -8.30
C ASN A 2 24.78 12.61 -7.17
N ALA A 3 25.23 13.76 -6.66
CA ALA A 3 24.64 14.48 -5.50
C ALA A 3 23.14 14.85 -5.68
N LYS A 4 22.63 14.84 -6.90
CA LYS A 4 21.19 14.97 -7.20
C LYS A 4 20.34 13.81 -6.66
N GLN A 5 20.90 12.61 -6.62
CA GLN A 5 20.17 11.37 -6.26
C GLN A 5 19.94 11.28 -4.75
N GLU A 6 20.85 11.80 -3.93
CA GLU A 6 20.66 11.90 -2.48
C GLU A 6 19.63 12.96 -2.11
N ARG A 7 19.71 14.15 -2.72
CA ARG A 7 18.75 15.24 -2.46
C ARG A 7 17.31 14.89 -2.89
N GLN A 8 17.16 14.12 -3.97
CA GLN A 8 15.84 13.67 -4.41
C GLN A 8 15.27 12.62 -3.42
N LYS A 9 16.11 11.75 -2.86
CA LYS A 9 15.73 10.78 -1.82
C LYS A 9 15.14 11.50 -0.58
N ASP A 10 15.69 12.66 -0.20
CA ASP A 10 15.24 13.42 0.97
C ASP A 10 13.82 13.99 0.85
N VAL A 11 13.40 14.49 -0.31
CA VAL A 11 12.05 15.08 -0.47
C VAL A 11 10.98 13.99 -0.37
N TRP A 12 11.24 12.84 -0.97
CA TRP A 12 10.35 11.68 -0.90
C TRP A 12 10.31 11.06 0.50
N VAL A 13 11.46 10.95 1.19
CA VAL A 13 11.50 10.51 2.59
C VAL A 13 10.74 11.47 3.50
N LYS A 14 10.84 12.79 3.28
CA LYS A 14 10.08 13.80 4.05
C LYS A 14 8.57 13.69 3.84
N TRP A 15 8.13 13.25 2.67
CA TRP A 15 6.71 13.06 2.34
C TRP A 15 6.18 11.64 2.62
N ASP A 16 7.00 10.71 3.09
CA ASP A 16 6.58 9.36 3.48
C ASP A 16 5.38 9.36 4.46
N TRP A 17 5.42 10.26 5.45
CA TRP A 17 4.33 10.44 6.40
C TRP A 17 3.03 10.90 5.72
N LEU A 18 3.11 11.81 4.74
CA LEU A 18 1.94 12.31 4.02
C LEU A 18 1.29 11.19 3.22
N TRP A 19 2.09 10.38 2.52
CA TRP A 19 1.58 9.24 1.76
C TRP A 19 0.95 8.16 2.65
N LYS A 20 1.52 7.90 3.83
CA LYS A 20 0.88 7.05 4.84
C LYS A 20 -0.46 7.63 5.29
N ALA A 21 -0.51 8.93 5.58
CA ALA A 21 -1.74 9.59 5.99
C ALA A 21 -2.83 9.50 4.90
N ILE A 22 -2.48 9.74 3.64
CA ILE A 22 -3.39 9.58 2.49
C ILE A 22 -3.90 8.14 2.38
N PHE A 23 -3.02 7.14 2.53
CA PHE A 23 -3.42 5.74 2.50
C PHE A 23 -4.40 5.38 3.62
N TYR A 24 -4.10 5.73 4.88
CA TYR A 24 -4.99 5.43 6.00
C TYR A 24 -6.32 6.18 5.88
N ALA A 25 -6.29 7.46 5.48
CA ALA A 25 -7.49 8.23 5.25
C ALA A 25 -8.35 7.59 4.15
N ALA A 26 -7.74 7.16 3.04
CA ALA A 26 -8.45 6.48 1.97
C ALA A 26 -9.07 5.15 2.44
N VAL A 27 -8.37 4.36 3.27
CA VAL A 27 -8.92 3.12 3.83
C VAL A 27 -10.11 3.40 4.74
N ILE A 28 -10.02 4.42 5.60
CA ILE A 28 -11.11 4.81 6.51
C ILE A 28 -12.32 5.28 5.71
N VAL A 29 -12.12 6.16 4.72
CA VAL A 29 -13.19 6.66 3.85
C VAL A 29 -13.82 5.52 3.06
N SER A 30 -13.01 4.61 2.50
CA SER A 30 -13.51 3.44 1.77
C SER A 30 -14.35 2.53 2.65
N THR A 31 -13.88 2.29 3.88
CA THR A 31 -14.61 1.48 4.87
C THR A 31 -15.91 2.16 5.28
N TRP A 32 -15.88 3.48 5.51
CA TRP A 32 -17.07 4.26 5.83
C TRP A 32 -18.11 4.22 4.71
N LEU A 33 -17.69 4.44 3.45
CA LEU A 33 -18.56 4.33 2.28
C LEU A 33 -19.12 2.92 2.13
N MET A 34 -18.32 1.89 2.34
CA MET A 34 -18.76 0.50 2.33
C MET A 34 -19.76 0.17 3.46
N LEU A 35 -19.65 0.82 4.62
CA LEU A 35 -20.63 0.65 5.69
C LEU A 35 -22.00 1.25 5.34
N LEU A 36 -22.02 2.31 4.53
CA LEU A 36 -23.24 2.97 4.04
C LEU A 36 -23.86 2.29 2.81
N ASP A 37 -23.07 1.48 2.10
CA ASP A 37 -23.53 0.73 0.94
C ASP A 37 -24.32 -0.51 1.38
N ASP A 38 -25.58 -0.64 0.98
CA ASP A 38 -26.42 -1.80 1.30
C ASP A 38 -26.34 -2.90 0.23
N ASP A 39 -25.78 -2.63 -0.95
CA ASP A 39 -25.67 -3.60 -2.07
C ASP A 39 -24.36 -4.41 -2.01
N ARG A 40 -23.94 -4.75 -0.79
CA ARG A 40 -22.65 -5.40 -0.54
C ARG A 40 -22.65 -6.84 -1.00
N LYS A 41 -21.61 -7.23 -1.76
CA LYS A 41 -21.36 -8.62 -2.18
C LYS A 41 -20.85 -9.53 -1.05
N ALA A 42 -20.42 -8.96 0.07
CA ALA A 42 -19.83 -9.70 1.19
C ALA A 42 -20.33 -9.17 2.54
N PRO A 43 -20.41 -10.04 3.57
CA PRO A 43 -20.82 -9.63 4.91
C PRO A 43 -19.82 -8.64 5.53
N ILE A 44 -20.36 -7.64 6.23
CA ILE A 44 -19.61 -6.51 6.81
C ILE A 44 -18.40 -6.97 7.63
N TRP A 45 -18.59 -8.00 8.45
CA TRP A 45 -17.54 -8.49 9.34
C TRP A 45 -16.33 -9.07 8.58
N VAL A 46 -16.57 -9.71 7.42
CA VAL A 46 -15.48 -10.23 6.57
C VAL A 46 -14.67 -9.10 5.95
N VAL A 47 -15.34 -8.05 5.47
CA VAL A 47 -14.68 -6.87 4.89
C VAL A 47 -13.90 -6.09 5.95
N LEU A 48 -14.45 -5.93 7.16
CA LEU A 48 -13.75 -5.30 8.28
C LEU A 48 -12.53 -6.13 8.72
N LEU A 49 -12.66 -7.45 8.76
CA LEU A 49 -11.56 -8.35 9.10
C LEU A 49 -10.44 -8.27 8.06
N LEU A 50 -10.76 -8.30 6.77
CA LEU A 50 -9.81 -8.09 5.68
C LEU A 50 -9.15 -6.71 5.73
N THR A 51 -9.91 -5.66 6.01
CA THR A 51 -9.39 -4.30 6.19
C THR A 51 -8.42 -4.25 7.35
N GLY A 52 -8.77 -4.88 8.48
CA GLY A 52 -7.90 -4.99 9.65
C GLY A 52 -6.60 -5.75 9.34
N ILE A 53 -6.70 -6.87 8.63
CA ILE A 53 -5.52 -7.64 8.17
C ILE A 53 -4.66 -6.78 7.26
N LEU A 54 -5.24 -6.04 6.31
CA LEU A 54 -4.51 -5.15 5.42
C LEU A 54 -3.75 -4.06 6.20
N LEU A 55 -4.39 -3.43 7.17
CA LEU A 55 -3.76 -2.41 8.02
C LEU A 55 -2.64 -2.99 8.90
N LEU A 56 -2.87 -4.16 9.51
CA LEU A 56 -1.88 -4.85 10.33
C LEU A 56 -0.70 -5.35 9.50
N TRP A 57 -0.96 -5.89 8.32
CA TRP A 57 0.07 -6.35 7.38
C TRP A 57 0.93 -5.19 6.89
N HIS A 58 0.28 -4.07 6.53
CA HIS A 58 0.96 -2.87 6.09
C HIS A 58 1.83 -2.26 7.20
N TRP A 59 1.24 -2.00 8.37
CA TRP A 59 1.94 -1.43 9.52
C TRP A 59 3.05 -2.35 10.03
N GLY A 60 2.73 -3.64 10.21
CA GLY A 60 3.66 -4.66 10.69
C GLY A 60 4.79 -4.94 9.71
N GLY A 61 4.48 -5.05 8.43
CA GLY A 61 5.44 -5.24 7.35
C GLY A 61 6.43 -4.07 7.23
N LEU A 62 5.92 -2.83 7.29
CA LEU A 62 6.76 -1.64 7.33
C LEU A 62 7.61 -1.59 8.61
N LYS A 63 7.02 -1.82 9.79
CA LYS A 63 7.75 -1.80 11.07
C LYS A 63 8.86 -2.86 11.12
N LEU A 64 8.63 -4.06 10.57
CA LEU A 64 9.67 -5.08 10.43
C LEU A 64 10.76 -4.66 9.43
N ALA A 65 10.37 -4.06 8.31
CA ALA A 65 11.31 -3.60 7.29
C ALA A 65 12.21 -2.45 7.79
N TYR A 66 11.74 -1.64 8.75
CA TYR A 66 12.52 -0.56 9.37
C TYR A 66 13.36 -1.02 10.58
N ARG A 67 12.91 -2.02 11.37
CA ARG A 67 13.59 -2.44 12.61
C ARG A 67 14.86 -3.27 12.37
N LYS A 68 15.04 -3.88 11.20
CA LYS A 68 16.21 -4.74 10.87
C LYS A 68 17.34 -3.98 10.16
N SER A 69 17.68 -2.77 10.61
CA SER A 69 18.48 -1.76 9.90
C SER A 69 20.00 -2.01 9.77
N ASP A 70 20.50 -3.26 9.83
CA ASP A 70 21.95 -3.53 9.84
C ASP A 70 22.52 -4.26 8.60
N VAL A 71 21.71 -4.73 7.65
CA VAL A 71 22.22 -5.52 6.50
C VAL A 71 21.63 -5.04 5.17
N LEU A 72 22.39 -4.23 4.43
CA LEU A 72 21.93 -3.28 3.42
C LEU A 72 21.34 -3.87 2.11
N ASP A 73 21.54 -5.15 1.79
CA ASP A 73 21.19 -5.71 0.46
C ASP A 73 19.93 -6.60 0.42
N ASN A 74 19.43 -7.13 1.54
CA ASN A 74 18.29 -8.08 1.53
C ASN A 74 16.91 -7.40 1.71
N HIS A 75 16.89 -6.06 1.80
CA HIS A 75 15.70 -5.29 2.23
C HIS A 75 14.77 -4.87 1.11
N ALA A 76 15.27 -4.74 -0.12
CA ALA A 76 14.43 -4.38 -1.27
C ALA A 76 13.39 -5.47 -1.57
N ILE A 77 13.79 -6.74 -1.42
CA ILE A 77 12.92 -7.91 -1.61
C ILE A 77 11.86 -7.97 -0.50
N PHE A 78 12.23 -7.72 0.76
CA PHE A 78 11.25 -7.74 1.85
C PHE A 78 10.20 -6.63 1.71
N ARG A 79 10.62 -5.42 1.33
CA ARG A 79 9.70 -4.30 1.02
C ARG A 79 8.80 -4.65 -0.18
N PHE A 80 9.34 -5.30 -1.20
CA PHE A 80 8.57 -5.80 -2.34
C PHE A 80 7.49 -6.80 -1.91
N ILE A 81 7.84 -7.80 -1.08
CA ILE A 81 6.88 -8.79 -0.56
C ILE A 81 5.77 -8.12 0.25
N VAL A 82 6.11 -7.15 1.10
CA VAL A 82 5.11 -6.40 1.87
C VAL A 82 4.15 -5.68 0.92
N ILE A 83 4.66 -4.94 -0.07
CA ILE A 83 3.84 -4.20 -1.03
C ILE A 83 2.97 -5.14 -1.87
N ILE A 84 3.51 -6.26 -2.36
CA ILE A 84 2.74 -7.27 -3.08
C ILE A 84 1.62 -7.83 -2.21
N GLY A 85 1.91 -8.14 -0.94
CA GLY A 85 0.88 -8.58 0.00
C GLY A 85 -0.24 -7.56 0.18
N VAL A 86 0.11 -6.27 0.29
CA VAL A 86 -0.90 -5.18 0.37
C VAL A 86 -1.71 -5.11 -0.93
N ILE A 87 -1.10 -5.25 -2.11
CA ILE A 87 -1.80 -5.26 -3.40
C ILE A 87 -2.79 -6.43 -3.48
N VAL A 88 -2.38 -7.64 -3.08
CA VAL A 88 -3.25 -8.83 -3.09
C VAL A 88 -4.43 -8.66 -2.12
N LEU A 89 -4.17 -8.18 -0.89
CA LEU A 89 -5.21 -7.89 0.09
C LEU A 89 -6.17 -6.80 -0.40
N TRP A 90 -5.63 -5.75 -1.01
CA TRP A 90 -6.41 -4.68 -1.61
C TRP A 90 -7.30 -5.19 -2.75
N PHE A 91 -6.78 -6.04 -3.63
CA PHE A 91 -7.54 -6.62 -4.73
C PHE A 91 -8.74 -7.44 -4.23
N ALA A 92 -8.56 -8.21 -3.15
CA ALA A 92 -9.66 -8.93 -2.51
C ALA A 92 -10.74 -7.97 -1.97
N LEU A 93 -10.33 -6.86 -1.35
CA LEU A 93 -11.25 -5.82 -0.84
C LEU A 93 -12.04 -5.13 -1.95
N VAL A 94 -11.39 -4.78 -3.06
CA VAL A 94 -12.04 -4.15 -4.22
C VAL A 94 -13.04 -5.08 -4.90
N ASN A 95 -12.74 -6.38 -4.98
CA ASN A 95 -13.70 -7.37 -5.51
C ASN A 95 -14.99 -7.44 -4.68
N MET A 96 -14.89 -7.18 -3.36
CA MET A 96 -16.04 -7.19 -2.45
C MET A 96 -16.81 -5.87 -2.47
N SER A 97 -16.11 -4.73 -2.52
CA SER A 97 -16.72 -3.41 -2.61
C SER A 97 -15.86 -2.45 -3.45
N PRO A 98 -16.43 -1.82 -4.49
CA PRO A 98 -15.75 -0.81 -5.29
C PRO A 98 -15.28 0.41 -4.48
N ALA A 99 -15.81 0.63 -3.27
CA ALA A 99 -15.39 1.74 -2.41
C ALA A 99 -13.88 1.71 -2.13
N TYR A 100 -13.24 0.54 -2.14
CA TYR A 100 -11.80 0.41 -1.93
C TYR A 100 -10.93 0.85 -3.12
N TYR A 101 -11.51 1.27 -4.25
CA TYR A 101 -10.71 1.89 -5.31
C TYR A 101 -10.03 3.19 -4.84
N PHE A 102 -10.60 3.91 -3.86
CA PHE A 102 -9.99 5.13 -3.33
C PHE A 102 -8.61 4.89 -2.69
N THR A 103 -8.34 3.69 -2.17
CA THR A 103 -7.05 3.37 -1.55
C THR A 103 -5.90 3.25 -2.56
N LEU A 104 -6.18 3.21 -3.86
CA LEU A 104 -5.17 3.28 -4.92
C LEU A 104 -4.30 4.53 -4.82
N PHE A 105 -4.89 5.68 -4.46
CA PHE A 105 -4.13 6.92 -4.32
C PHE A 105 -3.00 6.81 -3.29
N GLY A 106 -3.26 6.11 -2.18
CA GLY A 106 -2.24 5.82 -1.17
C GLY A 106 -1.23 4.76 -1.63
N LEU A 107 -1.72 3.70 -2.29
CA LEU A 107 -0.88 2.60 -2.78
C LEU A 107 0.13 3.05 -3.83
N PHE A 108 -0.30 3.85 -4.81
CA PHE A 108 0.60 4.41 -5.83
C PHE A 108 1.71 5.24 -5.18
N GLY A 109 1.36 6.09 -4.22
CA GLY A 109 2.33 6.86 -3.45
C GLY A 109 3.41 5.97 -2.83
N GLN A 110 3.01 4.88 -2.18
CA GLN A 110 3.95 3.96 -1.54
C GLN A 110 4.80 3.14 -2.51
N VAL A 111 4.24 2.75 -3.66
CA VAL A 111 5.00 2.04 -4.70
C VAL A 111 6.15 2.90 -5.20
N PHE A 112 5.92 4.18 -5.47
CA PHE A 112 6.97 5.10 -5.93
C PHE A 112 7.96 5.48 -4.82
N LEU A 113 7.55 5.45 -3.55
CA LEU A 113 8.38 5.88 -2.42
C LEU A 113 9.29 4.78 -1.86
N HIS A 114 8.81 3.54 -1.84
CA HIS A 114 9.52 2.43 -1.21
C HIS A 114 10.23 1.48 -2.17
N LEU A 115 9.88 1.49 -3.46
CA LEU A 115 10.49 0.59 -4.44
C LEU A 115 11.45 1.32 -5.40
N PRO A 116 12.62 0.72 -5.69
CA PRO A 116 13.46 1.19 -6.78
C PRO A 116 12.72 1.02 -8.11
N LEU A 117 12.96 1.93 -9.06
CA LEU A 117 12.26 2.06 -10.36
C LEU A 117 11.94 0.72 -11.05
N ARG A 118 12.86 -0.25 -11.04
CA ARG A 118 12.67 -1.59 -11.62
C ARG A 118 11.50 -2.37 -11.00
N HIS A 119 11.38 -2.34 -9.68
CA HIS A 119 10.30 -3.05 -8.98
C HIS A 119 9.01 -2.21 -8.93
N GLY A 120 9.13 -0.87 -8.94
CA GLY A 120 7.99 0.03 -9.07
C GLY A 120 7.21 -0.21 -10.37
N VAL A 121 7.90 -0.39 -11.49
CA VAL A 121 7.26 -0.72 -12.78
C VAL A 121 6.49 -2.04 -12.71
N ILE A 122 7.05 -3.08 -12.09
CA ILE A 122 6.37 -4.38 -11.92
C ILE A 122 5.12 -4.22 -11.04
N ALA A 123 5.23 -3.52 -9.92
CA ALA A 123 4.10 -3.29 -9.02
C ALA A 123 2.98 -2.49 -9.71
N VAL A 124 3.34 -1.45 -10.49
CA VAL A 124 2.37 -0.66 -11.27
C VAL A 124 1.70 -1.53 -12.34
N LEU A 125 2.45 -2.36 -13.06
CA LEU A 125 1.87 -3.28 -14.05
C LEU A 125 0.89 -4.27 -13.43
N ILE A 126 1.20 -4.83 -12.26
CA ILE A 126 0.30 -5.71 -11.51
C ILE A 126 -0.97 -4.94 -11.10
N LEU A 127 -0.80 -3.73 -10.54
CA LEU A 127 -1.90 -2.86 -10.14
C LEU A 127 -2.82 -2.52 -11.31
N THR A 128 -2.25 -2.10 -12.44
CA THR A 128 -3.01 -1.78 -13.65
C THR A 128 -3.71 -3.02 -14.23
N GLY A 129 -3.03 -4.16 -14.28
CA GLY A 129 -3.63 -5.43 -14.72
C GLY A 129 -4.74 -5.94 -13.80
N SER A 130 -4.75 -5.54 -12.53
CA SER A 130 -5.79 -5.89 -11.57
C SER A 130 -7.03 -4.99 -11.66
N ILE A 131 -6.96 -3.88 -12.40
CA ILE A 131 -8.06 -2.93 -12.58
C ILE A 131 -8.87 -3.23 -13.86
N ILE A 132 -8.24 -3.85 -14.86
CA ILE A 132 -8.81 -4.20 -16.18
C ILE A 132 -9.50 -5.57 -16.08
#